data_AF-A0A6C1K9H0-F1
#
_entry.id   AF-A0A6C1K9H0-F1
#
_cell.length_a   1.000
_cell.length_b   1.000
_cell.length_c   1.000
_cell.angle_alpha   90.00
_cell.angle_beta   90.00
_cell.angle_gamma   90.00
#
_symmetry.space_group_name_H-M   'P 1'
#
loop_
_entity.id
_entity.type
_entity.pdbx_description
1 polymer ?
#
loop_
_entity_poly.entity_id
_entity_poly.type
_entity_poly.pdbx_seq_one_letter_code
_entity_poly.pdbx_strand_id
1 'polypeptide(L)'
;MNGTFFSVSGLDPHDSADIAFVWCRPHGQDDRILVGSGHVVPAASNPPPGIQAGQFCVVFPLPNDCSADSIVVTGDRDGKVVLSDITIKQCSPSVGYRPAAISASAAPAA
;
A
#
# COMPACT_ATOMS: atom_id res chain seq x y z
N MET A 1 -4.38 -17.54 -10.14
CA MET A 1 -4.60 -16.10 -9.85
C MET A 1 -3.81 -15.32 -10.88
N ASN A 2 -4.49 -14.70 -11.84
CA ASN A 2 -3.85 -13.89 -12.88
C ASN A 2 -4.05 -12.41 -12.52
N GLY A 3 -3.51 -12.01 -11.36
CA GLY A 3 -3.70 -10.66 -10.82
C GLY A 3 -2.70 -9.71 -11.46
N THR A 4 -3.18 -8.63 -12.06
CA THR A 4 -2.34 -7.51 -12.48
C THR A 4 -1.86 -6.82 -11.21
N PHE A 5 -0.54 -6.64 -11.09
CA PHE A 5 0.04 -5.90 -9.97
C PHE A 5 0.06 -4.41 -10.27
N PHE A 6 -0.22 -3.63 -9.23
CA PHE A 6 -0.12 -2.18 -9.25
C PHE A 6 0.79 -1.73 -8.12
N SER A 7 1.44 -0.59 -8.33
CA SER A 7 2.14 0.15 -7.29
C SER A 7 1.42 1.46 -7.04
N VAL A 8 1.26 1.82 -5.77
CA VAL A 8 0.90 3.18 -5.37
C VAL A 8 2.05 3.78 -4.58
N SER A 9 2.43 5.00 -4.91
CA SER A 9 3.50 5.74 -4.24
C SER A 9 3.07 7.17 -3.98
N GLY A 10 3.56 7.75 -2.90
CA GLY A 10 3.24 9.14 -2.55
C GLY A 10 4.09 9.63 -1.39
N LEU A 11 3.71 10.78 -0.88
CA LEU A 11 4.27 11.41 0.32
C LEU A 11 3.13 11.66 1.30
N ASP A 12 3.33 11.37 2.58
CA ASP A 12 2.52 11.93 3.66
C ASP A 12 3.07 13.32 4.02
N PRO A 13 2.40 14.42 3.60
CA PRO A 13 2.90 15.77 3.84
C PRO A 13 2.82 16.19 5.32
N HIS A 14 2.12 15.41 6.14
CA HIS A 14 1.92 15.70 7.56
C HIS A 14 2.85 14.91 8.47
N ASP A 15 3.69 14.03 7.91
CA ASP A 15 4.67 13.21 8.64
C ASP A 15 4.04 12.50 9.87
N SER A 16 2.78 12.09 9.72
CA SER A 16 1.92 11.64 10.82
C SER A 16 1.52 10.18 10.70
N ALA A 17 1.61 9.62 9.49
CA ALA A 17 1.33 8.22 9.23
C ALA A 17 2.58 7.36 9.43
N ASP A 18 2.45 6.30 10.22
CA ASP A 18 3.47 5.24 10.30
C ASP A 18 3.30 4.20 9.17
N ILE A 19 2.06 4.03 8.72
CA ILE A 19 1.64 3.04 7.72
C ILE A 19 0.68 3.70 6.75
N ALA A 20 0.94 3.53 5.46
CA ALA A 20 0.00 3.84 4.38
C ALA A 20 -0.86 2.60 4.11
N PHE A 21 -2.17 2.76 4.14
CA PHE A 21 -3.16 1.72 3.82
C PHE A 21 -3.75 1.97 2.44
N VAL A 22 -3.79 0.94 1.60
CA VAL A 22 -4.31 1.01 0.24
C VAL A 22 -5.64 0.28 0.19
N TRP A 23 -6.68 1.02 -0.15
CA TRP A 23 -8.04 0.53 -0.23
C TRP A 23 -8.52 0.58 -1.67
N CYS A 24 -9.29 -0.43 -2.06
CA CYS A 24 -10.14 -0.36 -3.23
C CYS A 24 -11.58 -0.10 -2.81
N ARG A 25 -12.28 0.75 -3.57
CA ARG A 25 -13.69 1.11 -3.36
C ARG A 25 -14.57 0.70 -4.54
N PRO A 26 -14.87 -0.59 -4.71
CA PRO A 26 -15.52 -1.08 -5.93
C PRO A 26 -16.95 -0.53 -6.12
N HIS A 27 -17.65 -0.23 -5.03
CA HIS A 27 -19.05 0.23 -5.04
C HIS A 27 -19.29 1.56 -4.30
N GLY A 28 -18.23 2.33 -4.01
CA GLY A 28 -18.34 3.64 -3.36
C GLY A 28 -17.67 3.70 -1.99
N GLN A 29 -17.99 4.72 -1.19
CA GLN A 29 -17.24 5.05 0.03
C GLN A 29 -17.34 4.03 1.17
N ASP A 30 -18.44 3.30 1.22
CA ASP A 30 -18.78 2.39 2.33
C ASP A 30 -18.31 0.95 2.10
N ASP A 31 -17.94 0.62 0.86
CA ASP A 31 -17.39 -0.69 0.51
C ASP A 31 -15.89 -0.55 0.26
N ARG A 32 -15.08 -1.00 1.23
CA ARG A 32 -13.62 -0.86 1.21
C ARG A 32 -12.96 -2.21 1.37
N ILE A 33 -12.14 -2.56 0.39
CA ILE A 33 -11.30 -3.76 0.42
C ILE A 33 -9.86 -3.31 0.66
N LEU A 34 -9.23 -3.80 1.74
CA LEU A 34 -7.80 -3.57 1.95
C LEU A 34 -7.02 -4.41 0.94
N VAL A 35 -6.32 -3.76 0.02
CA VAL A 35 -5.53 -4.45 -1.02
C VAL A 35 -4.04 -4.43 -0.72
N GLY A 36 -3.58 -3.52 0.14
CA GLY A 36 -2.19 -3.47 0.57
C GLY A 36 -1.94 -2.49 1.69
N SER A 37 -0.76 -2.60 2.28
CA SER A 37 -0.26 -1.63 3.27
C SER A 37 1.26 -1.59 3.22
N GLY A 38 1.86 -0.46 3.58
CA GLY A 38 3.32 -0.35 3.68
C GLY A 38 3.74 0.75 4.64
N HIS A 39 4.99 0.66 5.09
CA HIS A 39 5.55 1.67 5.99
C HIS A 39 5.82 2.98 5.27
N VAL A 40 5.56 4.06 6.00
CA VAL A 40 5.93 5.41 5.62
C VAL A 40 7.31 5.71 6.19
N VAL A 41 8.16 6.40 5.43
CA VAL A 41 9.47 6.83 5.91
C VAL A 41 9.28 7.86 7.03
N PRO A 42 9.76 7.61 8.26
CA PRO A 42 9.49 8.51 9.38
C PRO A 42 10.31 9.80 9.29
N ALA A 43 9.73 10.92 9.72
CA ALA A 43 10.39 12.23 9.68
C ALA A 43 11.67 12.32 10.52
N ALA A 44 11.77 11.55 11.60
CA ALA A 44 12.96 11.49 12.44
C ALA A 44 14.09 10.62 11.85
N SER A 45 13.89 10.00 10.68
CA SER A 45 14.95 9.23 10.02
C SER A 45 15.90 10.16 9.26
N ASN A 46 17.17 9.75 9.15
CA ASN A 46 18.10 10.30 8.18
C ASN A 46 18.05 9.41 6.93
N PRO A 47 17.09 9.62 6.00
CA PRO A 47 16.86 8.70 4.91
C PRO A 47 18.06 8.65 3.96
N PRO A 48 18.25 7.53 3.24
CA PRO A 48 19.23 7.46 2.16
C PRO A 48 19.02 8.59 1.13
N PRO A 49 20.07 9.03 0.42
CA PRO A 49 19.93 10.03 -0.63
C PRO A 49 18.85 9.64 -1.66
N GLY A 50 17.95 10.59 -1.95
CA GLY A 50 16.84 10.38 -2.88
C GLY A 50 15.56 9.79 -2.27
N ILE A 51 15.53 9.54 -0.95
CA ILE A 51 14.33 9.17 -0.20
C ILE A 51 13.93 10.34 0.69
N GLN A 52 12.63 10.65 0.72
CA GLN A 52 12.07 11.73 1.52
C GLN A 52 11.34 11.20 2.76
N ALA A 53 11.32 11.98 3.83
CA ALA A 53 10.37 11.78 4.92
C ALA A 53 8.92 11.80 4.39
N GLY A 54 8.06 10.98 4.97
CA GLY A 54 6.69 10.78 4.51
C GLY A 54 6.57 9.91 3.26
N GLN A 55 7.67 9.51 2.61
CA GLN A 55 7.60 8.72 1.38
C GLN A 55 7.11 7.30 1.64
N PHE A 56 6.26 6.80 0.75
CA PHE A 56 5.81 5.40 0.76
C PHE A 56 5.67 4.84 -0.66
N CYS A 57 5.76 3.53 -0.78
CA CYS A 57 5.46 2.78 -1.99
C CYS A 57 4.91 1.41 -1.61
N VAL A 58 3.72 1.07 -2.12
CA VAL A 58 3.03 -0.19 -1.83
C VAL A 58 2.72 -0.88 -3.15
N VAL A 59 3.16 -2.13 -3.29
CA VAL A 59 2.84 -2.99 -4.43
C VAL A 59 1.78 -3.99 -4.01
N PHE A 60 0.71 -4.12 -4.78
CA PHE A 60 -0.43 -4.96 -4.45
C PHE A 60 -1.05 -5.59 -5.70
N PRO A 61 -1.64 -6.79 -5.58
CA PRO A 61 -2.48 -7.33 -6.64
C PRO A 61 -3.80 -6.55 -6.67
N LEU A 62 -4.25 -6.13 -7.85
CA LEU A 62 -5.56 -5.51 -8.01
C LEU A 62 -6.64 -6.60 -8.17
N PRO A 63 -7.64 -6.67 -7.29
CA PRO A 63 -8.78 -7.57 -7.45
C PRO A 63 -9.57 -7.29 -8.74
N ASN A 64 -10.25 -8.30 -9.29
CA ASN A 64 -10.98 -8.16 -10.57
C ASN A 64 -12.19 -7.22 -10.49
N ASP A 65 -12.76 -7.06 -9.30
CA ASP A 65 -13.84 -6.14 -8.96
C ASP A 65 -13.34 -4.70 -8.69
N CYS A 66 -12.03 -4.49 -8.74
CA CYS A 66 -11.40 -3.21 -8.47
C CYS A 66 -10.86 -2.53 -9.73
N SER A 67 -11.05 -1.22 -9.81
CA SER A 67 -10.40 -0.35 -10.80
C SER A 67 -9.24 0.41 -10.15
N ALA A 68 -8.23 0.78 -10.93
CA ALA A 68 -7.19 1.70 -10.46
C ALA A 68 -7.78 3.05 -10.01
N ASP A 69 -8.86 3.50 -10.65
CA ASP A 69 -9.54 4.76 -10.32
C ASP A 69 -10.30 4.71 -8.99
N SER A 70 -10.58 3.52 -8.47
CA SER A 70 -11.26 3.34 -7.18
C SER A 70 -10.29 3.18 -6.00
N ILE A 71 -8.99 3.29 -6.26
CA ILE A 71 -7.96 3.21 -5.22
C ILE A 71 -7.91 4.49 -4.38
N VAL A 72 -7.83 4.30 -3.07
CA VAL A 72 -7.59 5.36 -2.09
C VAL A 72 -6.48 4.93 -1.15
N VAL A 73 -5.62 5.88 -0.78
CA VAL A 73 -4.61 5.66 0.23
C VAL A 73 -4.92 6.49 1.47
N THR A 74 -4.77 5.88 2.65
CA THR A 74 -4.97 6.55 3.93
C THR A 74 -3.77 6.38 4.85
N GLY A 75 -3.52 7.36 5.71
CA GLY A 75 -2.47 7.33 6.74
C GLY A 75 -2.92 6.64 8.04
N ASP A 76 -4.19 6.27 8.13
CA ASP A 76 -4.79 5.63 9.28
C ASP A 76 -5.66 4.44 8.88
N ARG A 77 -5.89 3.54 9.85
CA ARG A 77 -6.67 2.32 9.66
C ARG A 77 -8.17 2.58 9.49
N ASP A 78 -8.69 3.66 10.09
CA ASP A 78 -10.11 4.01 9.99
C ASP A 78 -10.44 4.68 8.64
N GLY A 79 -9.40 5.07 7.89
CA GLY A 79 -9.49 5.74 6.61
C GLY A 79 -10.10 7.14 6.68
N LYS A 80 -9.77 7.88 7.75
CA LYS A 80 -10.16 9.28 7.97
C LYS A 80 -9.14 10.26 7.40
N VAL A 81 -7.87 9.87 7.36
CA VAL A 81 -6.73 10.66 6.87
C VAL A 81 -6.40 10.18 5.48
N VAL A 82 -6.96 10.83 4.46
CA VAL A 82 -6.66 10.51 3.05
C VAL A 82 -5.33 11.15 2.67
N LEU A 83 -4.40 10.33 2.16
CA LEU A 83 -3.14 10.83 1.61
C LEU A 83 -3.40 11.30 0.18
N SER A 84 -3.25 12.60 -0.04
CA SER A 84 -3.41 13.23 -1.35
C SER A 84 -2.10 13.12 -2.16
N ASP A 85 -2.15 13.39 -3.48
CA ASP A 85 -0.97 13.39 -4.35
C ASP A 85 -0.27 12.02 -4.52
N ILE A 86 -1.08 10.95 -4.57
CA ILE A 86 -0.59 9.62 -4.89
C ILE A 86 -0.43 9.40 -6.39
N THR A 87 0.55 8.58 -6.75
CA THR A 87 0.76 8.07 -8.10
C THR A 87 0.47 6.58 -8.12
N ILE A 88 -0.47 6.16 -8.97
CA ILE A 88 -0.79 4.75 -9.20
C ILE A 88 -0.22 4.34 -10.55
N LYS A 89 0.51 3.22 -10.60
CA LYS A 89 1.08 2.66 -11.83
C LYS A 89 0.83 1.17 -11.91
N GLN A 90 0.43 0.69 -13.08
CA GLN A 90 0.43 -0.74 -13.37
C GLN A 90 1.89 -1.21 -13.43
N CYS A 91 2.22 -2.25 -12.67
CA CYS A 91 3.53 -2.87 -12.76
C CYS A 91 3.63 -3.66 -14.06
N SER A 92 4.72 -3.49 -14.79
CA SER A 92 5.03 -4.37 -15.92
C SER A 92 5.09 -5.81 -15.44
N PRO A 93 4.51 -6.78 -16.17
CA PRO A 93 4.67 -8.19 -15.84
C PRO A 93 6.11 -8.63 -16.17
N SER A 94 7.08 -8.31 -15.31
CA SER A 94 8.44 -8.80 -15.44
C SER A 94 8.64 -10.03 -14.56
N VAL A 95 8.68 -11.19 -15.21
CA VAL A 95 9.28 -12.47 -14.79
C VAL A 95 9.10 -12.82 -13.30
N GLY A 96 8.01 -13.52 -12.98
CA GLY A 96 7.93 -14.38 -11.80
C GLY A 96 7.90 -13.68 -10.45
N TYR A 97 6.77 -13.05 -10.10
CA TYR A 97 6.44 -12.83 -8.69
C TYR A 97 6.33 -14.20 -8.00
N ARG A 98 7.36 -14.57 -7.23
CA ARG A 98 7.29 -15.69 -6.28
C ARG A 98 6.83 -15.12 -4.95
N PRO A 99 5.61 -15.42 -4.46
CA PRO A 99 5.25 -15.07 -3.10
C PRO A 99 6.29 -15.74 -2.18
N ALA A 100 6.97 -14.93 -1.36
CA ALA A 100 7.78 -15.48 -0.30
C ALA A 100 6.84 -16.29 0.59
N ALA A 101 7.03 -17.61 0.62
CA ALA A 101 6.33 -18.46 1.57
C ALA A 101 6.77 -18.04 2.97
N ILE A 102 5.96 -17.22 3.63
CA ILE A 102 6.06 -17.01 5.07
C ILE A 102 5.81 -18.37 5.73
N SER A 103 6.89 -19.09 6.02
CA SER A 103 6.85 -20.22 6.91
C SER A 103 6.39 -19.70 8.26
N ALA A 104 5.11 -19.91 8.57
CA ALA A 104 4.62 -19.77 9.93
C ALA A 104 5.37 -20.80 10.78
N SER A 105 6.48 -20.39 11.39
CA SER A 105 7.04 -21.12 12.52
C SER A 105 5.98 -21.05 13.62
N ALA A 106 5.24 -22.14 13.78
CA ALA A 106 4.31 -22.30 14.88
C ALA A 106 5.03 -21.97 16.19
N ALA A 107 4.48 -21.04 16.96
CA ALA A 107 4.89 -20.82 18.34
C ALA A 107 4.67 -22.13 19.12
N PRO A 108 5.59 -22.57 19.98
CA PRO A 108 5.33 -23.70 20.85
C PRO A 108 4.18 -23.33 21.79
N ALA A 109 3.17 -24.20 21.85
CA ALA A 109 2.16 -24.17 22.90
C ALA A 109 2.85 -24.42 24.26
N ALA A 110 2.27 -23.80 25.29
CA ALA A 110 2.74 -23.73 26.68
C ALA A 110 3.16 -25.07 27.30
#